data_AF-A0A7N2L9P7-F1
#
_entry.id   AF-A0A7N2L9P7-F1
#
_cell.length_a   1.000
_cell.length_b   1.000
_cell.length_c   1.000
_cell.angle_alpha   90.00
_cell.angle_beta   90.00
_cell.angle_gamma   90.00
#
_symmetry.space_group_name_H-M   'P 1'
#
loop_
_entity.id
_entity.type
_entity.pdbx_description
1 polymer ?
#
loop_
_entity_poly.entity_id
_entity_poly.type
_entity_poly.pdbx_seq_one_letter_code
_entity_poly.pdbx_strand_id
1 'polypeptide(L)' 'MASMKTTFLLALIYLLLQTELISLEAIWSNSSAGNSTVGCIDMEREALLKFKEGLYDPSSTLSSWVGEDCCDWVGSRL' A
#
# COMPACT_ATOMS: atom_id res chain seq x y z
N MET A 1 -0.70 -48.15 -12.79
CA MET A 1 -1.09 -47.66 -11.45
C MET A 1 0.03 -46.81 -10.89
N ALA A 2 -0.15 -45.50 -10.76
CA ALA A 2 0.82 -44.68 -10.02
C ALA A 2 0.82 -45.15 -8.56
N SER A 3 2.01 -45.41 -8.01
CA SER A 3 2.14 -45.84 -6.61
C SER A 3 1.61 -44.73 -5.71
N MET A 4 0.78 -45.10 -4.72
CA MET A 4 0.19 -44.17 -3.75
C MET A 4 1.25 -43.29 -3.06
N LYS A 5 2.46 -43.83 -2.87
CA LYS A 5 3.61 -43.10 -2.32
C LYS A 5 4.11 -42.02 -3.29
N THR A 6 4.13 -42.32 -4.58
CA THR A 6 4.49 -41.36 -5.63
C THR A 6 3.47 -40.24 -5.71
N THR A 7 2.17 -40.54 -5.64
CA THR A 7 1.13 -39.50 -5.65
C THR A 7 1.19 -38.62 -4.40
N PHE A 8 1.48 -39.19 -3.23
CA PHE A 8 1.69 -38.41 -2.00
C PHE A 8 2.90 -37.48 -2.09
N LEU A 9 4.03 -37.97 -2.60
CA LEU A 9 5.23 -37.15 -2.76
C LEU A 9 5.01 -36.00 -3.76
N LEU A 10 4.32 -36.26 -4.88
CA LEU A 10 3.98 -35.22 -5.85
C LEU A 10 3.03 -34.16 -5.25
N ALA A 11 2.05 -34.58 -4.46
CA ALA A 11 1.14 -33.66 -3.78
C ALA A 11 1.87 -32.77 -2.76
N LEU A 12 2.80 -33.34 -1.98
CA LEU A 12 3.61 -32.57 -1.02
C LEU A 12 4.52 -31.55 -1.72
N ILE A 13 5.18 -31.95 -2.80
CA ILE A 13 6.03 -31.04 -3.60
C ILE A 13 5.20 -29.88 -4.17
N TYR A 14 4.00 -30.18 -4.69
CA TYR A 14 3.10 -29.15 -5.20
C TYR A 14 2.67 -28.17 -4.11
N LEU A 15 2.28 -28.65 -2.92
CA LEU A 15 1.90 -27.79 -1.79
C LEU A 15 3.05 -26.87 -1.34
N LEU A 16 4.28 -27.36 -1.32
CA LEU A 16 5.46 -26.54 -1.00
C LEU A 16 5.70 -25.45 -2.06
N LEU A 17 5.58 -25.80 -3.35
CA LEU A 17 5.76 -24.85 -4.45
C LEU A 17 4.69 -23.75 -4.46
N GLN A 18 3.45 -24.07 -4.07
CA GLN A 18 2.37 -23.07 -3.96
C GLN A 18 2.67 -22.00 -2.91
N THR A 19 3.36 -22.34 -1.80
CA THR A 19 3.65 -21.34 -0.75
C THR A 19 4.61 -20.24 -1.19
N GLU A 20 5.57 -20.54 -2.07
CA GLU A 20 6.49 -19.53 -2.62
C GLU A 20 5.80 -18.64 -3.67
N LEU A 21 4.78 -19.16 -4.37
CA LEU A 21 4.02 -18.43 -5.38
C LEU A 21 3.09 -17.37 -4.77
N ILE A 22 2.50 -17.66 -3.60
CA ILE A 22 1.62 -16.73 -2.85
C ILE A 22 2.35 -15.41 -2.54
N SER A 23 3.65 -15.46 -2.26
CA SER A 23 4.49 -14.27 -2.03
C SER A 23 4.73 -13.42 -3.28
N LEU A 24 4.66 -13.98 -4.49
CA LEU A 24 4.87 -13.27 -5.75
C LEU A 24 3.57 -12.64 -6.26
N GLU A 25 2.42 -13.28 -6.03
CA GLU A 25 1.11 -12.74 -6.40
C GLU A 25 0.57 -11.69 -5.39
N ALA A 26 1.06 -11.69 -4.14
CA ALA A 26 0.81 -10.60 -3.19
C ALA A 26 1.45 -9.26 -3.61
N ILE A 27 2.40 -9.27 -4.56
CA ILE A 27 3.03 -8.06 -5.10
C ILE A 27 2.13 -7.38 -6.17
N TRP A 28 1.09 -8.05 -6.65
CA TRP A 28 -0.01 -7.40 -7.38
C TRP A 28 -1.25 -7.29 -6.50
N SER A 29 -1.08 -6.82 -5.27
CA SER A 29 -2.08 -5.88 -4.76
C SER A 29 -2.08 -4.73 -5.76
N ASN A 30 -3.04 -4.75 -6.67
CA ASN A 30 -3.34 -3.63 -7.53
C ASN A 30 -3.67 -2.46 -6.59
N SER A 31 -2.66 -1.73 -6.15
CA SER A 31 -2.81 -0.36 -5.66
C SER A 31 -3.16 0.54 -6.84
N SER A 32 -4.14 0.11 -7.65
CA SER A 32 -5.08 1.02 -8.29
C SER A 32 -6.03 1.57 -7.21
N ALA A 33 -5.48 2.10 -6.12
CA ALA A 33 -6.04 3.29 -5.51
C ALA A 33 -5.60 4.55 -6.29
N GLY A 34 -4.85 4.38 -7.39
CA GLY A 34 -4.80 5.37 -8.47
C GLY A 34 -6.15 5.42 -9.20
N ASN A 35 -6.92 6.48 -8.92
CA ASN A 35 -8.24 6.80 -9.49
C ASN A 35 -9.48 6.22 -8.79
N SER A 36 -9.48 6.27 -7.47
CA SER A 36 -10.70 6.71 -6.79
C SER A 36 -10.40 8.08 -6.22
N THR A 37 -11.18 9.09 -6.59
CA THR A 37 -11.33 10.34 -5.83
C THR A 37 -11.92 10.01 -4.45
N VAL A 38 -11.25 9.16 -3.67
CA VAL A 38 -11.40 9.09 -2.23
C VAL A 38 -10.63 10.33 -1.80
N GLY A 39 -11.37 11.39 -1.49
CA GLY A 39 -10.77 12.56 -0.87
C GLY A 39 -9.94 12.13 0.34
N CYS A 40 -8.97 12.96 0.69
CA CYS A 40 -8.14 12.76 1.87
C CYS A 40 -8.95 12.22 3.05
N ILE A 41 -8.55 11.08 3.62
CA ILE A 41 -9.22 10.60 4.83
C ILE A 41 -8.73 11.40 6.05
N ASP A 42 -9.60 11.60 7.05
CA ASP A 42 -9.29 12.42 8.23
C ASP A 42 -7.96 12.05 8.91
N MET A 43 -7.62 10.75 8.91
CA MET A 43 -6.38 10.24 9.47
C MET A 43 -5.14 10.71 8.70
N GLU A 44 -5.18 10.72 7.36
CA GLU A 44 -4.09 11.23 6.53
C GLU A 44 -3.91 12.73 6.75
N ARG A 45 -5.02 13.47 6.76
CA ARG A 45 -5.03 14.90 7.06
C ARG A 45 -4.38 15.19 8.42
N GLU A 46 -4.78 14.48 9.47
CA GLU A 46 -4.24 14.67 10.82
C GLU A 46 -2.75 14.36 10.89
N ALA A 47 -2.31 13.27 10.24
CA ALA A 47 -0.91 12.88 10.18
C ALA A 47 -0.05 13.95 9.47
N LEU A 48 -0.54 14.50 8.34
CA LEU A 48 0.13 15.56 7.59
C LEU A 48 0.22 16.87 8.41
N LEU A 49 -0.83 17.24 9.15
CA LEU A 49 -0.79 18.44 10.00
C LEU A 49 0.21 18.27 11.16
N LYS A 50 0.24 17.11 11.81
CA LYS A 50 1.25 16.79 12.84
C LYS A 50 2.67 16.82 12.26
N PHE A 51 2.85 16.33 11.04
CA PHE A 51 4.12 16.37 10.34
C PHE A 51 4.57 17.82 10.06
N LYS A 52 3.66 18.67 9.59
CA LYS A 52 3.90 20.10 9.37
C LYS A 52 4.36 20.83 10.64
N GLU A 53 3.75 20.54 11.79
CA GLU A 53 4.16 21.15 13.08
C GLU A 53 5.59 20.77 13.49
N GLY A 54 6.05 19.58 13.12
CA GLY A 54 7.40 19.09 13.40
C GLY A 54 8.47 19.57 12.42
N LEU A 55 8.09 20.26 11.34
CA LEU A 55 9.00 20.66 10.28
C LEU A 55 9.30 22.16 10.31
N TYR A 56 10.59 22.49 10.19
CA TYR A 56 11.00 23.83 9.80
C TYR A 56 10.87 23.97 8.28
N ASP A 57 9.87 24.74 7.84
CA ASP A 57 9.59 24.99 6.42
C ASP A 57 9.97 26.43 6.02
N PRO A 58 11.25 26.68 5.66
CA PRO A 58 11.69 28.00 5.20
C PRO A 58 11.12 28.37 3.83
N SER A 59 10.68 27.39 3.05
CA SER A 59 10.12 27.59 1.71
C SER A 59 8.63 27.96 1.73
N SER A 60 7.97 27.83 2.89
CA SER A 60 6.52 27.99 3.03
C SER A 60 5.71 27.10 2.08
N THR A 61 6.26 25.96 1.66
CA THR A 61 5.58 25.01 0.77
C THR A 61 4.34 24.41 1.46
N LEU A 62 4.44 24.18 2.77
CA LEU A 62 3.36 23.64 3.60
C LEU A 62 2.32 24.70 3.99
N SER A 63 2.48 25.95 3.56
CA SER A 63 1.51 27.03 3.83
C SER A 63 0.14 26.74 3.22
N SER A 64 0.10 26.00 2.10
CA SER A 64 -1.12 25.54 1.41
C SER A 64 -1.89 24.46 2.18
N TRP A 65 -1.30 23.88 3.23
CA TRP A 65 -1.90 22.79 3.99
C TRP A 65 -2.92 23.33 4.99
N VAL A 66 -4.09 23.68 4.47
CA VAL A 66 -5.25 24.23 5.19
C VAL A 66 -6.55 23.66 4.61
N GLY A 67 -7.60 23.56 5.43
CA GLY A 67 -8.89 23.01 4.99
C GLY A 67 -9.04 21.50 5.19
N GLU A 68 -10.00 20.90 4.49
CA GLU A 68 -10.42 19.50 4.64
C GLU A 68 -9.90 18.61 3.51
N ASP A 69 -9.84 19.13 2.28
CA ASP A 69 -9.33 18.38 1.13
C ASP A 69 -7.81 18.45 1.04
N CYS A 70 -7.12 17.47 1.64
CA CYS A 70 -5.66 17.42 1.57
C CYS A 70 -5.13 16.96 0.20
N CYS A 71 -5.98 16.50 -0.72
CA CYS A 71 -5.54 16.16 -2.09
C CYS A 71 -5.13 17.39 -2.89
N ASP A 72 -5.63 18.57 -2.52
CA ASP A 72 -5.31 19.86 -3.13
C ASP A 72 -4.07 20.52 -2.53
N TRP A 73 -3.53 19.97 -1.44
CA TRP A 73 -2.35 20.52 -0.79
C TRP A 73 -1.10 20.32 -1.65
N VAL A 74 -0.28 21.38 -1.75
CA VAL A 74 0.95 21.31 -2.55
C VAL A 74 1.91 20.32 -1.87
N GLY A 75 2.27 19.27 -2.59
CA GLY A 75 3.24 18.27 -2.12
C GLY A 75 2.68 17.21 -1.15
N SER A 76 1.35 17.05 -1.05
CA SER A 76 0.74 16.00 -0.20
C SER A 76 0.65 14.62 -0.84
N ARG A 77 0.78 14.51 -2.18
CA ARG A 77 0.94 13.20 -2.86
C ARG A 77 2.35 12.67 -2.64
N LEU A 78 2.46 11.64 -1.81
CA LEU A 78 3.61 10.73 -1.74
C LEU A 78 3.55 9.69 -2.85
#